data_AF-A0A1E8F1W5-F1
#
_entry.id   AF-A0A1E8F1W5-F1
#
_cell.length_a   1.000
_cell.length_b   1.000
_cell.length_c   1.000
_cell.angle_alpha   90.00
_cell.angle_beta   90.00
_cell.angle_gamma   90.00
#
_symmetry.space_group_name_H-M   'P 1'
#
loop_
_entity.id
_entity.type
_entity.pdbx_description
1 polymer ?
#
loop_
_entity_poly.entity_id
_entity_poly.type
_entity_poly.pdbx_seq_one_letter_code
_entity_poly.pdbx_strand_id
1 'polypeptide(L)'
;MVQINESNMIFGDFQEDKIFKIEKSKLHNKIGAGIKVVEFVVLRNENELNFIEAKSSSPRPTKHNIIRFNEFIEEISDKFIHSFNLYYSTILKRNKDYGEINNNFFELDNSKIKLKFILVIKGHEIEWLLPISDALKKKLSYQNTIWKSEVIVMNDEIANKYNLVKCVVK
;
A
#
# COMPACT_ATOMS: atom_id res chain seq x y z
N MET A 1 8.34 -17.62 6.98
CA MET A 1 8.37 -16.57 5.94
C MET A 1 7.08 -16.63 5.15
N VAL A 2 6.56 -15.48 4.71
CA VAL A 2 5.26 -15.31 4.06
C VAL A 2 5.45 -14.72 2.67
N GLN A 3 4.76 -15.28 1.69
CA GLN A 3 4.63 -14.73 0.33
C GLN A 3 3.20 -14.27 0.10
N ILE A 4 3.04 -13.25 -0.73
CA ILE A 4 1.72 -12.74 -1.14
C ILE A 4 1.68 -12.67 -2.66
N ASN A 5 0.71 -13.35 -3.26
CA ASN A 5 0.49 -13.33 -4.70
C ASN A 5 -0.57 -12.29 -5.03
N GLU A 6 -0.18 -11.16 -5.63
CA GLU A 6 -1.12 -10.12 -6.08
C GLU A 6 -0.72 -9.54 -7.42
N SER A 7 -1.69 -9.22 -8.27
CA SER A 7 -1.47 -8.58 -9.57
C SER A 7 -0.42 -9.28 -10.45
N ASN A 8 -0.37 -10.62 -10.40
CA ASN A 8 0.62 -11.46 -11.08
C ASN A 8 2.07 -11.22 -10.64
N MET A 9 2.27 -10.77 -9.40
CA MET A 9 3.56 -10.60 -8.73
C MET A 9 3.55 -11.39 -7.42
N ILE A 10 4.70 -11.96 -7.05
CA ILE A 10 4.91 -12.60 -5.76
C ILE A 10 5.71 -11.65 -4.88
N PHE A 11 5.09 -11.11 -3.84
CA PHE A 11 5.73 -10.26 -2.84
C PHE A 11 6.32 -11.08 -1.71
N GLY A 12 7.43 -10.59 -1.14
CA GLY A 12 8.17 -11.25 -0.07
C GLY A 12 9.52 -11.81 -0.54
N ASP A 13 10.13 -12.76 0.16
CA ASP A 13 9.68 -13.42 1.40
C ASP A 13 9.70 -12.47 2.61
N PHE A 14 8.59 -12.34 3.34
CA PHE A 14 8.49 -11.51 4.54
C PHE A 14 8.46 -12.33 5.83
N GLN A 15 8.90 -11.76 6.95
CA GLN A 15 8.67 -12.37 8.25
C GLN A 15 7.18 -12.24 8.63
N GLU A 16 6.62 -13.29 9.26
CA GLU A 16 5.19 -13.37 9.56
C GLU A 16 4.74 -12.32 10.58
N ASP A 17 5.61 -12.00 11.53
CA ASP A 17 5.42 -10.97 12.56
C ASP A 17 5.66 -9.54 12.06
N LYS A 18 6.00 -9.37 10.78
CA LYS A 18 6.22 -8.08 10.12
C LYS A 18 5.18 -7.78 9.05
N ILE A 19 4.16 -8.62 8.89
CA ILE A 19 3.16 -8.45 7.82
C ILE A 19 1.72 -8.50 8.34
N PHE A 20 0.91 -7.60 7.81
CA PHE A 20 -0.52 -7.58 8.03
C PHE A 20 -1.25 -7.57 6.69
N LYS A 21 -1.91 -8.69 6.35
CA LYS A 21 -2.67 -8.88 5.10
C LYS A 21 -4.05 -8.19 5.22
N ILE A 22 -4.04 -6.86 5.25
CA ILE A 22 -5.21 -6.04 5.61
C ILE A 22 -6.42 -6.29 4.71
N GLU A 23 -6.24 -6.51 3.40
CA GLU A 23 -7.36 -6.81 2.49
C GLU A 23 -8.11 -8.09 2.87
N LYS A 24 -7.36 -9.11 3.31
CA LYS A 24 -7.87 -10.45 3.68
C LYS A 24 -8.23 -10.57 5.16
N SER A 25 -8.21 -9.46 5.91
CA SER A 25 -8.46 -9.44 7.35
C SER A 25 -9.95 -9.47 7.70
N LYS A 26 -10.30 -10.13 8.81
CA LYS A 26 -11.62 -10.02 9.44
C LYS A 26 -11.93 -8.58 9.83
N LEU A 27 -10.91 -7.82 10.22
CA LEU A 27 -11.02 -6.39 10.50
C LEU A 27 -11.66 -5.64 9.32
N HIS A 28 -11.12 -5.79 8.10
CA HIS A 28 -11.68 -5.18 6.90
C HIS A 28 -13.11 -5.69 6.62
N ASN A 29 -13.32 -7.00 6.68
CA ASN A 29 -14.63 -7.62 6.43
C ASN A 29 -15.75 -7.14 7.36
N LYS A 30 -15.43 -6.66 8.57
CA LYS A 30 -16.42 -6.26 9.58
C LYS A 30 -16.85 -4.79 9.51
N ILE A 31 -16.06 -3.92 8.90
CA ILE A 31 -16.37 -2.48 8.86
C ILE A 31 -17.47 -2.14 7.86
N GLY A 32 -17.70 -3.00 6.87
CA GLY A 32 -18.81 -2.89 5.93
C GLY A 32 -18.42 -2.36 4.56
N ALA A 33 -19.43 -2.17 3.71
CA ALA A 33 -19.25 -1.78 2.32
C ALA A 33 -18.69 -0.34 2.17
N GLY A 34 -17.90 -0.12 1.12
CA GLY A 34 -17.39 1.21 0.75
C GLY A 34 -15.96 1.51 1.21
N ILE A 35 -15.41 0.72 2.12
CA ILE A 35 -13.99 0.81 2.49
C ILE A 35 -13.18 -0.01 1.48
N LYS A 36 -12.23 0.65 0.82
CA LYS A 36 -11.24 0.01 -0.05
C LYS A 36 -9.91 0.00 0.69
N VAL A 37 -9.23 -1.12 0.79
CA VAL A 37 -7.91 -1.19 1.42
C VAL A 37 -6.86 -1.67 0.44
N VAL A 38 -5.59 -1.42 0.79
CA VAL A 38 -4.43 -1.97 0.09
C VAL A 38 -4.31 -3.47 0.37
N GLU A 39 -3.48 -4.15 -0.40
CA GLU A 39 -3.28 -5.60 -0.28
C GLU A 39 -2.75 -6.00 1.10
N PHE A 40 -1.70 -5.31 1.55
CA PHE A 40 -1.06 -5.58 2.84
C PHE A 40 -0.23 -4.41 3.36
N VAL A 41 0.08 -4.47 4.65
CA VAL A 41 1.02 -3.58 5.34
C VAL A 41 2.22 -4.40 5.79
N VAL A 42 3.43 -3.90 5.55
CA VAL A 42 4.68 -4.59 5.94
C VAL A 42 5.60 -3.64 6.69
N LEU A 43 6.14 -4.11 7.82
CA LEU A 43 7.17 -3.43 8.58
C LEU A 43 8.55 -3.80 8.04
N ARG A 44 9.35 -2.80 7.65
CA ARG A 44 10.68 -2.96 7.06
C ARG A 44 11.70 -2.08 7.77
N ASN A 45 12.98 -2.44 7.66
CA ASN A 45 14.11 -1.63 8.15
C ASN A 45 13.91 -1.14 9.60
N GLU A 46 13.28 -1.97 10.44
CA GLU A 46 12.86 -1.70 11.83
C GLU A 46 11.81 -0.61 12.04
N ASN A 47 11.74 0.43 11.20
CA ASN A 47 10.87 1.59 11.41
C ASN A 47 10.17 2.11 10.15
N GLU A 48 10.05 1.32 9.09
CA GLU A 48 9.32 1.69 7.88
C GLU A 48 8.02 0.90 7.79
N LEU A 49 6.90 1.58 7.94
CA LEU A 49 5.58 0.98 7.78
C LEU A 49 5.08 1.25 6.36
N ASN A 50 5.08 0.20 5.54
CA ASN A 50 4.77 0.31 4.13
C ASN A 50 3.38 -0.26 3.84
N PHE A 51 2.49 0.58 3.33
CA PHE A 51 1.17 0.21 2.82
C PHE A 51 1.31 -0.12 1.33
N ILE A 52 1.13 -1.38 0.95
CA ILE A 52 1.44 -1.88 -0.39
C ILE A 52 0.16 -2.15 -1.17
N GLU A 53 -0.03 -1.38 -2.25
CA GLU A 53 -1.03 -1.65 -3.29
C GLU A 53 -0.35 -2.22 -4.53
N ALA A 54 -0.95 -3.25 -5.14
CA ALA A 54 -0.42 -3.91 -6.32
C ALA A 54 -1.40 -3.81 -7.49
N LYS A 55 -0.93 -3.42 -8.67
CA LYS A 55 -1.74 -3.39 -9.90
C LYS A 55 -1.03 -4.11 -11.04
N SER A 56 -1.81 -4.79 -11.88
CA SER A 56 -1.30 -5.42 -13.11
C SER A 56 -1.11 -4.42 -14.26
N SER A 57 -1.77 -3.26 -14.17
CA SER A 57 -1.76 -2.20 -15.20
C SER A 57 -2.33 -0.90 -14.64
N SER A 58 -2.08 0.22 -15.33
CA SER A 58 -2.77 1.50 -15.08
C SER A 58 -3.22 2.15 -16.39
N PRO A 59 -4.25 3.02 -16.36
CA PRO A 59 -4.63 3.83 -17.51
C PRO A 59 -3.51 4.82 -17.89
N ARG A 60 -3.37 5.09 -19.19
CA ARG A 60 -2.44 6.11 -19.69
C ARG A 60 -3.02 7.52 -19.48
N PRO A 61 -2.22 8.53 -19.10
CA PRO A 61 -2.69 9.90 -18.90
C PRO A 61 -2.85 10.67 -20.24
N THR A 62 -3.64 10.12 -21.16
CA THR A 62 -3.96 10.76 -22.45
C THR A 62 -5.31 11.47 -22.39
N LYS A 63 -5.58 12.41 -23.32
CA LYS A 63 -6.87 13.12 -23.39
C LYS A 63 -8.07 12.18 -23.42
N HIS A 64 -7.95 11.04 -24.10
CA HIS A 64 -9.04 10.04 -24.22
C HIS A 64 -9.21 9.17 -22.96
N ASN A 65 -8.17 9.06 -22.12
CA ASN A 65 -8.18 8.21 -20.92
C ASN A 65 -8.21 9.02 -19.62
N ILE A 66 -8.29 10.35 -19.68
CA ILE A 66 -8.13 11.21 -18.50
C ILE A 66 -9.15 10.93 -17.40
N ILE A 67 -10.39 10.56 -17.77
CA ILE A 67 -11.44 10.18 -16.80
C ILE A 67 -11.02 8.92 -16.06
N ARG A 68 -10.68 7.85 -16.79
CA ARG A 68 -10.22 6.57 -16.19
C ARG A 68 -8.93 6.74 -15.40
N PHE A 69 -8.03 7.62 -15.84
CA PHE A 69 -6.82 7.98 -15.11
C PHE A 69 -7.15 8.64 -13.78
N ASN A 70 -8.04 9.63 -13.77
CA ASN A 70 -8.45 10.29 -12.53
C ASN A 70 -9.16 9.33 -11.58
N GLU A 71 -10.04 8.45 -12.09
CA GLU A 71 -10.71 7.41 -11.31
C GLU A 71 -9.69 6.42 -10.69
N PHE A 72 -8.67 6.03 -11.45
CA PHE A 72 -7.59 5.19 -10.95
C PHE A 72 -6.81 5.89 -9.82
N ILE A 73 -6.43 7.15 -10.00
CA ILE A 73 -5.73 7.92 -8.96
C ILE A 73 -6.60 8.07 -7.71
N GLU A 74 -7.91 8.28 -7.87
CA GLU A 74 -8.87 8.34 -6.77
C GLU A 74 -8.98 7.01 -6.03
N GLU A 75 -9.14 5.90 -6.74
CA GLU A 75 -9.21 4.56 -6.15
C GLU A 75 -7.96 4.22 -5.32
N ILE A 76 -6.77 4.48 -5.86
CA ILE A 76 -5.51 4.22 -5.15
C ILE A 76 -5.38 5.13 -3.93
N SER A 77 -5.76 6.41 -4.06
CA SER A 77 -5.71 7.36 -2.96
C SER A 77 -6.66 6.94 -1.83
N ASP A 78 -7.89 6.53 -2.17
CA ASP A 78 -8.86 5.98 -1.22
C ASP A 78 -8.28 4.75 -0.52
N LYS A 79 -7.72 3.80 -1.27
CA LYS A 79 -7.09 2.61 -0.70
C LYS A 79 -6.01 2.96 0.32
N PHE A 80 -5.14 3.91 0.02
CA PHE A 80 -4.10 4.36 0.96
C PHE A 80 -4.69 5.01 2.22
N ILE A 81 -5.61 5.97 2.06
CA ILE A 81 -6.20 6.70 3.19
C ILE A 81 -7.04 5.77 4.08
N HIS A 82 -7.88 4.94 3.49
CA HIS A 82 -8.69 3.97 4.22
C HIS A 82 -7.83 2.95 4.96
N SER A 83 -6.78 2.42 4.32
CA SER A 83 -5.88 1.47 4.98
C SER A 83 -5.14 2.10 6.14
N PHE A 84 -4.68 3.34 5.96
CA PHE A 84 -4.06 4.12 7.02
C PHE A 84 -5.01 4.30 8.21
N ASN A 85 -6.24 4.78 7.94
CA ASN A 85 -7.26 4.98 8.96
C ASN A 85 -7.63 3.67 9.65
N LEU A 86 -7.75 2.59 8.89
CA LEU A 86 -8.09 1.28 9.43
C LEU A 86 -6.99 0.73 10.33
N TYR A 87 -5.75 0.76 9.87
CA TYR A 87 -4.59 0.37 10.66
C TYR A 87 -4.53 1.18 11.96
N TYR A 88 -4.50 2.51 11.87
CA TYR A 88 -4.35 3.35 13.06
C TYR A 88 -5.56 3.33 13.99
N SER A 89 -6.78 3.19 13.47
CA SER A 89 -7.94 2.99 14.33
C SER A 89 -7.85 1.70 15.15
N THR A 90 -7.17 0.67 14.62
CA THR A 90 -6.95 -0.58 15.36
C THR A 90 -5.81 -0.43 16.36
N ILE A 91 -4.68 0.17 15.96
CA ILE A 91 -3.56 0.46 16.88
C ILE A 91 -4.01 1.34 18.06
N LEU A 92 -4.85 2.34 17.79
CA LEU A 92 -5.43 3.23 18.80
C LEU A 92 -6.64 2.63 19.53
N LYS A 93 -6.93 1.34 19.32
CA LYS A 93 -8.02 0.58 19.97
C LYS A 93 -9.42 1.19 19.78
N ARG A 94 -9.63 1.94 18.69
CA ARG A 94 -10.95 2.42 18.26
C ARG A 94 -11.74 1.31 17.57
N ASN A 95 -11.04 0.41 16.87
CA ASN A 95 -11.59 -0.83 16.34
C ASN A 95 -11.04 -2.04 17.09
N LYS A 96 -11.83 -3.10 17.17
CA LYS A 96 -11.42 -4.36 17.79
C LYS A 96 -10.39 -5.06 16.91
N ASP A 97 -9.26 -5.43 17.49
CA ASP A 97 -8.35 -6.40 16.89
C ASP A 97 -8.95 -7.81 17.00
N TYR A 98 -8.87 -8.56 15.90
CA TYR A 98 -9.36 -9.93 15.79
C TYR A 98 -8.24 -10.97 15.90
N GLY A 99 -7.08 -10.58 16.43
CA GLY A 99 -5.89 -11.41 16.60
C GLY A 99 -5.12 -11.61 15.28
N GLU A 100 -5.31 -10.71 14.32
CA GLU A 100 -4.71 -10.80 12.98
C GLU A 100 -3.50 -9.87 12.82
N ILE A 101 -3.40 -8.85 13.68
CA ILE A 101 -2.27 -7.94 13.73
C ILE A 101 -1.31 -8.47 14.80
N ASN A 102 -0.06 -8.70 14.41
CA ASN A 102 0.97 -9.13 15.36
C ASN A 102 1.26 -8.02 16.40
N ASN A 103 1.55 -8.40 17.65
CA ASN A 103 1.88 -7.47 18.74
C ASN A 103 2.99 -6.47 18.38
N ASN A 104 3.96 -6.88 17.56
CA ASN A 104 5.02 -6.01 17.07
C ASN A 104 4.50 -4.69 16.46
N PHE A 105 3.31 -4.68 15.83
CA PHE A 105 2.72 -3.47 15.25
C PHE A 105 2.15 -2.51 16.32
N PHE A 106 1.67 -3.05 17.44
CA PHE A 106 1.16 -2.26 18.57
C PHE A 106 2.29 -1.66 19.41
N GLU A 107 3.47 -2.30 19.40
CA GLU A 107 4.66 -1.88 20.14
C GLU A 107 5.51 -0.84 19.40
N LEU A 108 5.13 -0.47 18.17
CA LEU A 108 5.85 0.51 17.36
C LEU A 108 5.85 1.91 18.01
N ASP A 109 7.04 2.52 18.06
CA ASP A 109 7.19 3.94 18.37
C ASP A 109 6.73 4.78 17.17
N ASN A 110 5.44 5.13 17.18
CA ASN A 110 4.79 5.89 16.13
C ASN A 110 5.36 7.32 15.97
N SER A 111 6.17 7.82 16.90
CA SER A 111 6.85 9.11 16.73
C SER A 111 8.07 9.03 15.79
N LYS A 112 8.61 7.82 15.58
CA LYS A 112 9.81 7.57 14.76
C LYS A 112 9.53 6.82 13.47
N ILE A 113 8.29 6.31 13.32
CA ILE A 113 7.94 5.47 12.17
C ILE A 113 7.90 6.30 10.89
N LYS A 114 8.47 5.76 9.82
CA LYS A 114 8.37 6.30 8.47
C LYS A 114 7.20 5.63 7.79
N LEU A 115 6.21 6.44 7.39
CA LEU A 115 5.00 5.97 6.72
C LEU A 115 5.20 6.05 5.21
N LYS A 116 5.07 4.92 4.51
CA LYS A 116 5.18 4.87 3.05
C LYS A 116 3.93 4.26 2.43
N PHE A 117 3.36 4.95 1.47
CA PHE A 117 2.30 4.47 0.60
C PHE A 117 2.94 4.06 -0.72
N ILE A 118 2.94 2.77 -1.02
CA ILE A 118 3.67 2.21 -2.16
C ILE A 118 2.69 1.57 -3.13
N LEU A 119 2.66 2.08 -4.36
CA LEU A 119 1.99 1.45 -5.49
C LEU A 119 3.03 0.71 -6.35
N VAL A 120 2.84 -0.60 -6.51
CA VAL A 120 3.65 -1.42 -7.42
C VAL A 120 2.82 -1.80 -8.64
N ILE A 121 3.30 -1.47 -9.84
CA ILE A 121 2.60 -1.76 -11.10
C ILE A 121 3.45 -2.68 -11.98
N LYS A 122 2.92 -3.86 -12.30
CA LYS A 122 3.62 -4.84 -13.14
C LYS A 122 3.90 -4.28 -14.55
N GLY A 123 5.10 -4.55 -15.06
CA GLY A 123 5.51 -4.35 -16.44
C GLY A 123 5.54 -2.91 -16.92
N HIS A 124 5.56 -1.93 -16.01
CA HIS A 124 5.58 -0.52 -16.38
C HIS A 124 6.99 -0.04 -16.69
N GLU A 125 7.12 0.77 -17.74
CA GLU A 125 8.34 1.54 -18.00
C GLU A 125 8.46 2.69 -16.99
N ILE A 126 9.71 3.07 -16.65
CA ILE A 126 10.00 4.10 -15.64
C ILE A 126 9.32 5.43 -15.98
N GLU A 127 9.32 5.81 -17.26
CA GLU A 127 8.67 7.02 -17.76
C GLU A 127 7.16 7.05 -17.52
N TRP A 128 6.50 5.89 -17.48
CA TRP A 128 5.05 5.82 -17.25
C TRP A 128 4.67 5.96 -15.77
N LEU A 129 5.63 5.78 -14.87
CA LEU A 129 5.42 5.91 -13.42
C LEU A 129 5.28 7.39 -13.00
N LEU A 130 5.98 8.30 -13.69
CA LEU A 130 6.09 9.70 -13.28
C LEU A 130 4.71 10.41 -13.21
N PRO A 131 3.84 10.33 -14.24
CA PRO A 131 2.52 10.96 -14.17
C PRO A 131 1.64 10.42 -13.03
N ILE A 132 1.75 9.13 -12.72
CA ILE A 132 1.00 8.48 -11.63
C ILE A 132 1.53 8.95 -10.27
N SER A 133 2.86 8.97 -10.12
CA SER A 133 3.54 9.48 -8.93
C SER A 133 3.13 10.91 -8.63
N ASP A 134 3.19 11.80 -9.63
CA ASP A 134 2.87 13.21 -9.45
C ASP A 134 1.39 13.41 -9.08
N ALA A 135 0.49 12.69 -9.75
CA ALA A 135 -0.94 12.74 -9.46
C ALA A 135 -1.26 12.26 -8.03
N LEU A 136 -0.69 11.13 -7.59
CA LEU A 136 -0.88 10.61 -6.23
C LEU A 136 -0.26 11.53 -5.17
N LYS A 137 0.96 12.03 -5.37
CA LYS A 137 1.61 12.98 -4.45
C LYS A 137 0.80 14.25 -4.31
N LYS A 138 0.22 14.76 -5.40
CA LYS A 138 -0.67 15.92 -5.37
C LYS A 138 -1.96 15.62 -4.59
N LYS A 139 -2.64 14.52 -4.90
CA LYS A 139 -3.90 14.11 -4.27
C LYS A 139 -3.73 13.84 -2.76
N LEU A 140 -2.59 13.27 -2.36
CA LEU A 140 -2.25 12.91 -0.98
C LEU A 140 -1.38 13.95 -0.27
N SER A 141 -1.26 15.16 -0.82
CA SER A 141 -0.39 16.21 -0.28
C SER A 141 -0.68 16.55 1.18
N TYR A 142 -1.96 16.64 1.57
CA TYR A 142 -2.36 16.89 2.95
C TYR A 142 -1.96 15.73 3.87
N GLN A 143 -2.18 14.48 3.43
CA GLN A 143 -1.82 13.29 4.18
C GLN A 143 -0.30 13.25 4.41
N ASN A 144 0.48 13.48 3.35
CA ASN A 144 1.94 13.52 3.41
C ASN A 144 2.45 14.62 4.34
N THR A 145 1.82 15.79 4.32
CA THR A 145 2.21 16.91 5.18
C THR A 145 1.90 16.65 6.65
N ILE A 146 0.66 16.22 6.95
CA ILE A 146 0.19 16.02 8.33
C ILE A 146 0.92 14.84 8.98
N TRP A 147 1.03 13.74 8.24
CA TRP A 147 1.56 12.48 8.77
C TRP A 147 3.03 12.25 8.47
N LYS A 148 3.69 13.19 7.78
CA LYS A 148 5.09 13.06 7.33
C LYS A 148 5.29 11.76 6.55
N SER A 149 4.31 11.39 5.73
CA SER A 149 4.34 10.18 4.90
C SER A 149 4.89 10.43 3.50
N GLU A 150 5.33 9.36 2.86
CA GLU A 150 5.85 9.35 1.50
C GLU A 150 4.94 8.53 0.58
N VAL A 151 4.76 8.99 -0.66
CA VAL A 151 4.09 8.22 -1.72
C VAL A 151 5.14 7.80 -2.74
N ILE A 152 5.22 6.50 -2.99
CA ILE A 152 6.18 5.88 -3.92
C ILE A 152 5.40 5.08 -4.95
N VAL A 153 5.73 5.28 -6.23
CA VAL A 153 5.21 4.49 -7.34
C VAL A 153 6.38 3.81 -8.02
N MET A 154 6.31 2.50 -8.19
CA MET A 154 7.39 1.71 -8.78
C MET A 154 6.84 0.59 -9.66
N ASN A 155 7.66 0.10 -10.58
CA ASN A 155 7.38 -1.14 -11.29
C ASN A 155 7.91 -2.36 -10.50
N ASP A 156 7.61 -3.56 -11.00
CA ASP A 156 8.06 -4.83 -10.45
C ASP A 156 9.59 -4.98 -10.44
N GLU A 157 10.30 -4.47 -11.44
CA GLU A 157 11.77 -4.51 -11.48
C GLU A 157 12.42 -3.68 -10.36
N ILE A 158 11.93 -2.46 -10.15
CA ILE A 158 12.36 -1.60 -9.04
C ILE A 158 11.96 -2.26 -7.71
N ALA A 159 10.72 -2.74 -7.59
CA ALA A 159 10.25 -3.42 -6.38
C ALA A 159 11.10 -4.66 -6.05
N ASN A 160 11.60 -5.38 -7.06
CA ASN A 160 12.52 -6.50 -6.87
C ASN A 160 13.88 -6.05 -6.32
N LYS A 161 14.47 -4.97 -6.85
CA LYS A 161 15.71 -4.39 -6.31
C LYS A 161 15.58 -3.96 -4.84
N TYR A 162 14.38 -3.57 -4.42
CA TYR A 162 14.07 -3.24 -3.03
C TYR A 162 13.62 -4.45 -2.19
N ASN A 163 13.72 -5.69 -2.68
CA ASN A 163 13.24 -6.90 -2.00
C ASN A 163 11.76 -6.82 -1.55
N LEU A 164 10.91 -6.14 -2.33
CA LEU A 164 9.45 -6.19 -2.17
C LEU A 164 8.83 -7.31 -3.00
N VAL A 165 9.25 -7.43 -4.26
CA VAL A 165 8.76 -8.43 -5.21
C VAL A 165 9.86 -9.47 -5.47
N LYS A 166 9.55 -10.73 -5.24
CA LYS A 166 10.45 -11.87 -5.48
C LYS A 166 10.54 -12.23 -6.95
N CYS A 167 9.39 -12.35 -7.60
CA CYS A 167 9.28 -12.68 -9.02
C CYS A 167 7.91 -12.30 -9.56
N VAL A 168 7.83 -12.30 -10.89
CA VAL A 168 6.60 -12.07 -11.63
C VAL A 168 6.08 -13.40 -12.15
N VAL A 169 4.78 -13.64 -11.98
CA VAL A 169 4.11 -14.84 -12.51
C VAL A 169 3.94 -14.65 -14.02
N LYS A 170 4.40 -15.64 -14.79
CA LYS A 170 4.28 -15.68 -16.25
C LYS A 170 2.84 -15.89 -16.68
#